data_AF-A0A369AVD4-F1
#
_entry.id   AF-A0A369AVD4-F1
#
_cell.length_a   1.000
_cell.length_b   1.000
_cell.length_c   1.000
_cell.angle_alpha   90.00
_cell.angle_beta   90.00
_cell.angle_gamma   90.00
#
_symmetry.space_group_name_H-M   'P 1'
#
loop_
_entity.id
_entity.type
_entity.pdbx_description
1 polymer ?
#
loop_
_entity_poly.entity_id
_entity_poly.type
_entity_poly.pdbx_seq_one_letter_code
_entity_poly.pdbx_strand_id
1 'polypeptide(L)'
;MTNLRQSFKAARYHKRMTISLFIVFSLFLLLLSYISQLIDTQKFTLSYLLGKWDQLKHILPQFDTELNNRLGNSNDLIMAFYEHLRLLILVCSFIAFFFISLYFTHSRKEEIYSLNYIGIKRREMLPRLLLELFFPIILSLPVIFCILLVFHSHFLNESIQTNQKVMRHYFESEQMVPKKRENVPVTNTNESEKKLLPYNQTSILDVNITNNSNSHVFTTLLTNFILLCSDLIIAYTAGFYCYTTFGLRRRKLVV
;
A
#
# COMPACT_ATOMS: atom_id res chain seq x y z
N MET A 1 -20.62 16.24 -42.33
CA MET A 1 -20.39 16.89 -41.00
C MET A 1 -20.69 15.98 -39.79
N THR A 2 -21.49 14.92 -39.92
CA THR A 2 -21.83 13.97 -38.83
C THR A 2 -20.66 13.10 -38.37
N ASN A 3 -19.80 12.64 -39.29
CA ASN A 3 -18.65 11.77 -38.97
C ASN A 3 -17.58 12.47 -38.09
N LEU A 4 -17.28 13.75 -38.34
CA LEU A 4 -16.35 14.52 -37.49
C LEU A 4 -16.90 14.70 -36.08
N ARG A 5 -18.19 15.06 -35.95
CA ARG A 5 -18.84 15.25 -34.64
C ARG A 5 -18.93 13.95 -33.84
N GLN A 6 -19.15 12.81 -34.50
CA GLN A 6 -19.12 11.48 -33.88
C GLN A 6 -17.70 11.06 -33.47
N SER A 7 -16.70 11.30 -34.34
CA SER A 7 -15.28 11.05 -34.02
C SER A 7 -14.80 11.89 -32.83
N PHE A 8 -15.12 13.19 -32.78
CA PHE A 8 -14.80 14.04 -31.64
C PHE A 8 -15.50 13.61 -30.35
N LYS A 9 -16.75 13.13 -30.44
CA LYS A 9 -17.50 12.63 -29.28
C LYS A 9 -16.89 11.32 -28.74
N ALA A 10 -16.48 10.41 -29.62
CA ALA A 10 -15.77 9.18 -29.26
C ALA A 10 -14.39 9.48 -28.63
N ALA A 11 -13.59 10.36 -29.26
CA ALA A 11 -12.29 10.76 -28.75
C ALA A 11 -12.38 11.43 -27.35
N ARG A 12 -13.36 12.32 -27.14
CA ARG A 12 -13.59 12.96 -25.83
C ARG A 12 -14.00 11.94 -24.76
N TYR A 13 -14.77 10.94 -25.15
CA TYR A 13 -15.20 9.86 -24.26
C TYR A 13 -14.02 8.96 -23.85
N HIS A 14 -13.19 8.50 -24.80
CA HIS A 14 -11.96 7.75 -24.51
C HIS A 14 -11.04 8.52 -23.55
N LYS A 15 -10.83 9.83 -23.81
CA LYS A 15 -10.02 10.69 -22.94
C LYS A 15 -10.51 10.70 -21.49
N ARG A 16 -11.83 10.84 -21.26
CA ARG A 16 -12.40 10.87 -19.89
C ARG A 16 -12.19 9.54 -19.16
N MET A 17 -12.32 8.43 -19.88
CA MET A 17 -12.16 7.08 -19.32
C MET A 17 -10.69 6.82 -18.93
N THR A 18 -9.76 7.13 -19.83
CA THR A 18 -8.32 7.03 -19.58
C THR A 18 -7.88 7.89 -18.39
N ILE A 19 -8.37 9.12 -18.28
CA ILE A 19 -8.07 10.01 -17.13
C ILE A 19 -8.64 9.43 -15.83
N SER A 20 -9.88 8.92 -15.85
CA SER A 20 -10.52 8.37 -14.64
C SER A 20 -9.75 7.14 -14.14
N LEU A 21 -9.35 6.24 -15.04
CA LEU A 21 -8.53 5.08 -14.68
C LEU A 21 -7.17 5.51 -14.15
N PHE A 22 -6.52 6.47 -14.80
CA PHE A 22 -5.22 7.00 -14.35
C PHE A 22 -5.30 7.52 -12.91
N ILE A 23 -6.31 8.34 -12.60
CA ILE A 23 -6.48 8.91 -11.26
C ILE A 23 -6.72 7.81 -10.22
N VAL A 24 -7.65 6.90 -10.48
CA VAL A 24 -7.99 5.82 -9.52
C VAL A 24 -6.81 4.89 -9.30
N PHE A 25 -6.12 4.48 -10.36
CA PHE A 25 -4.95 3.62 -10.28
C PHE A 25 -3.80 4.29 -9.53
N SER A 26 -3.53 5.56 -9.83
CA SER A 26 -2.49 6.36 -9.15
C SER A 26 -2.78 6.53 -7.66
N LEU A 27 -4.05 6.75 -7.29
CA LEU A 27 -4.46 6.87 -5.90
C LEU A 27 -4.22 5.58 -5.12
N PHE A 28 -4.64 4.44 -5.67
CA PHE A 28 -4.38 3.14 -5.03
C PHE A 28 -2.89 2.81 -4.97
N LEU A 29 -2.13 3.11 -6.03
CA LEU A 29 -0.69 2.87 -6.04
C LEU A 29 0.04 3.69 -4.99
N LEU A 30 -0.33 4.96 -4.82
CA LEU A 30 0.24 5.84 -3.78
C LEU A 30 -0.11 5.32 -2.38
N LEU A 31 -1.36 4.92 -2.17
CA LEU A 31 -1.84 4.45 -0.88
C LEU A 31 -1.20 3.10 -0.49
N LEU A 32 -1.05 2.19 -1.44
CA LEU A 32 -0.31 0.93 -1.25
C LEU A 32 1.17 1.17 -0.95
N SER A 33 1.79 2.12 -1.67
CA SER A 33 3.19 2.50 -1.46
C SER A 33 3.42 3.10 -0.08
N TYR A 34 2.48 3.91 0.41
CA TYR A 34 2.54 4.47 1.76
C TYR A 34 2.51 3.38 2.84
N ILE A 35 1.65 2.38 2.69
CA ILE A 35 1.54 1.30 3.70
C ILE A 35 2.74 0.36 3.65
N SER A 36 3.25 0.04 2.46
CA SER A 36 4.50 -0.70 2.36
C SER A 36 5.64 0.06 3.04
N GLN A 37 5.67 1.40 2.92
CA GLN A 37 6.65 2.23 3.62
C GLN A 37 6.45 2.23 5.15
N LEU A 38 5.21 2.21 5.66
CA LEU A 38 4.94 2.03 7.10
C LEU A 38 5.45 0.68 7.61
N ILE A 39 5.20 -0.40 6.87
CA ILE A 39 5.66 -1.75 7.16
C ILE A 39 7.19 -1.80 7.19
N ASP A 40 7.85 -1.24 6.18
CA ASP A 40 9.31 -1.21 6.10
C ASP A 40 9.91 -0.42 7.26
N THR A 41 9.35 0.78 7.53
CA THR A 41 9.76 1.64 8.67
C THR A 41 9.63 0.87 9.99
N GLN A 42 8.53 0.14 10.19
CA GLN A 42 8.30 -0.64 11.41
C GLN A 42 9.27 -1.82 11.54
N LYS A 43 9.58 -2.52 10.44
CA LYS A 43 10.60 -3.58 10.41
C LYS A 43 11.99 -3.03 10.75
N PHE A 44 12.35 -1.87 10.20
CA PHE A 44 13.62 -1.21 10.50
C PHE A 44 13.70 -0.79 11.97
N THR A 45 12.64 -0.19 12.51
CA THR A 45 12.55 0.17 13.93
C THR A 45 12.72 -1.06 14.82
N LEU A 46 12.02 -2.16 14.55
CA LEU A 46 12.18 -3.40 15.32
C LEU A 46 13.62 -3.94 15.25
N SER A 47 14.19 -4.04 14.05
CA SER A 47 15.56 -4.55 13.85
C SER A 47 16.59 -3.71 14.60
N TYR A 48 16.45 -2.38 14.56
CA TYR A 48 17.28 -1.46 15.32
C TYR A 48 17.16 -1.69 16.84
N LEU A 49 15.93 -1.84 17.34
CA LEU A 49 15.64 -2.05 18.76
C LEU A 49 16.17 -3.40 19.27
N LEU A 50 15.99 -4.48 18.49
CA LEU A 50 16.54 -5.80 18.81
C LEU A 50 18.08 -5.78 18.81
N GLY A 51 18.71 -5.12 17.83
CA GLY A 51 20.18 -4.99 17.80
C GLY A 51 20.74 -4.22 19.00
N LYS A 52 20.02 -3.20 19.48
CA LYS A 52 20.36 -2.49 20.72
C LYS A 52 20.16 -3.36 21.96
N TRP A 53 19.10 -4.18 21.97
CA TRP A 53 18.83 -5.12 23.05
C TRP A 53 19.90 -6.20 23.17
N ASP A 54 20.37 -6.76 22.05
CA ASP A 54 21.45 -7.74 22.05
C ASP A 54 22.75 -7.15 22.60
N GLN A 55 23.07 -5.90 22.25
CA GLN A 55 24.21 -5.17 22.83
C GLN A 55 24.04 -4.97 24.35
N LEU A 56 22.85 -4.59 24.80
CA LEU A 56 22.58 -4.38 26.23
C LEU A 56 22.67 -5.70 27.01
N LYS A 57 22.11 -6.80 26.48
CA LYS A 57 22.14 -8.13 27.10
C LYS A 57 23.55 -8.69 27.20
N HIS A 58 24.41 -8.39 26.23
CA HIS A 58 25.84 -8.72 26.30
C HIS A 58 26.55 -7.98 27.45
N ILE A 59 26.12 -6.77 27.81
CA ILE A 59 26.74 -5.95 28.86
C ILE A 59 26.09 -6.21 30.24
N LEU A 60 24.78 -6.47 30.29
CA LEU A 60 24.00 -6.77 31.50
C LEU A 60 23.09 -8.00 31.28
N PRO A 61 23.61 -9.22 31.46
CA PRO A 61 22.85 -10.46 31.19
C PRO A 61 21.70 -10.72 32.18
N GLN A 62 21.64 -10.02 33.31
CA GLN A 62 20.63 -10.19 34.36
C GLN A 62 19.41 -9.26 34.21
N PHE A 63 19.36 -8.42 33.16
CA PHE A 63 18.28 -7.46 32.96
C PHE A 63 16.98 -8.14 32.49
N ASP A 64 15.84 -7.64 32.98
CA ASP A 64 14.53 -8.25 32.76
C ASP A 64 14.15 -8.23 31.27
N THR A 65 13.90 -9.41 30.69
CA THR A 65 13.51 -9.59 29.29
C THR A 65 12.04 -9.22 29.03
N GLU A 66 11.25 -8.96 30.07
CA GLU A 66 9.82 -8.67 29.95
C GLU A 66 9.53 -7.46 29.06
N LEU A 67 10.34 -6.39 29.14
CA LEU A 67 10.17 -5.20 28.30
C LEU A 67 10.45 -5.50 26.81
N ASN A 68 11.48 -6.29 26.52
CA ASN A 68 11.80 -6.68 25.14
C ASN A 68 10.75 -7.63 24.54
N ASN A 69 10.23 -8.58 25.34
CA ASN A 69 9.16 -9.47 24.92
C ASN A 69 7.85 -8.70 24.63
N ARG A 70 7.52 -7.70 25.45
CA ARG A 70 6.38 -6.79 25.21
C ARG A 70 6.58 -5.92 23.97
N LEU A 71 7.80 -5.43 23.74
CA LEU A 71 8.17 -4.69 22.52
C LEU A 71 7.98 -5.54 21.27
N GLY A 72 8.43 -6.80 21.31
CA GLY A 72 8.26 -7.78 20.23
C GLY A 72 6.79 -8.05 19.94
N ASN A 73 6.01 -8.39 20.98
CA ASN A 73 4.58 -8.65 20.84
C ASN A 73 3.80 -7.44 20.29
N SER A 74 4.10 -6.23 20.80
CA SER A 74 3.50 -4.98 20.31
C SER A 74 3.85 -4.72 18.84
N ASN A 75 5.10 -4.99 18.44
CA ASN A 75 5.51 -4.85 17.06
C ASN A 75 4.78 -5.84 16.14
N ASP A 76 4.63 -7.10 16.56
CA ASP A 76 3.92 -8.12 15.78
C ASP A 76 2.45 -7.76 15.58
N LEU A 77 1.80 -7.19 16.61
CA LEU A 77 0.42 -6.68 16.51
C LEU A 77 0.31 -5.50 15.52
N ILE A 78 1.23 -4.54 15.59
CA ILE A 78 1.26 -3.38 14.67
C ILE A 78 1.53 -3.85 13.24
N MET A 79 2.46 -4.79 13.05
CA MET A 79 2.77 -5.37 11.76
C MET A 79 1.55 -6.10 11.16
N ALA A 80 0.87 -6.90 11.98
CA ALA A 80 -0.36 -7.58 11.57
C ALA A 80 -1.44 -6.56 11.18
N PHE A 81 -1.60 -5.47 11.94
CA PHE A 81 -2.55 -4.41 11.61
C PHE A 81 -2.26 -3.77 10.24
N TYR A 82 -1.00 -3.43 9.94
CA TYR A 82 -0.63 -2.88 8.63
C TYR A 82 -0.83 -3.86 7.47
N GLU A 83 -0.54 -5.15 7.68
CA GLU A 83 -0.80 -6.18 6.66
C GLU A 83 -2.30 -6.36 6.40
N HIS A 84 -3.15 -6.32 7.43
CA HIS A 84 -4.60 -6.35 7.25
C HIS A 84 -5.11 -5.11 6.50
N LEU A 85 -4.55 -3.93 6.81
CA LEU A 85 -4.89 -2.69 6.14
C LEU A 85 -4.47 -2.75 4.65
N ARG A 86 -3.28 -3.29 4.35
CA ARG A 86 -2.83 -3.55 2.98
C ARG A 86 -3.80 -4.45 2.23
N LEU A 87 -4.24 -5.55 2.85
CA LEU A 87 -5.21 -6.48 2.26
C LEU A 87 -6.55 -5.78 1.99
N LEU A 88 -7.05 -4.99 2.94
CA LEU A 88 -8.30 -4.24 2.78
C LEU A 88 -8.27 -3.34 1.54
N ILE A 89 -7.14 -2.69 1.28
CA ILE A 89 -6.98 -1.82 0.10
C ILE A 89 -7.00 -2.59 -1.19
N LEU A 90 -6.40 -3.79 -1.21
CA LEU A 90 -6.44 -4.67 -2.38
C LEU A 90 -7.86 -5.14 -2.67
N VAL A 91 -8.63 -5.46 -1.63
CA VAL A 91 -10.05 -5.78 -1.81
C VAL A 91 -10.83 -4.57 -2.33
N CYS A 92 -10.56 -3.37 -1.80
CA CYS A 92 -11.17 -2.13 -2.27
C CYS A 92 -10.78 -1.79 -3.73
N SER A 93 -9.51 -2.01 -4.12
CA SER A 93 -9.06 -1.80 -5.50
C SER A 93 -9.71 -2.78 -6.45
N PHE A 94 -9.85 -4.05 -6.07
CA PHE A 94 -10.55 -5.06 -6.84
C PHE A 94 -11.99 -4.64 -7.14
N ILE A 95 -12.72 -4.21 -6.10
CA ILE A 95 -14.11 -3.75 -6.23
C ILE A 95 -14.19 -2.51 -7.14
N ALA A 96 -13.29 -1.54 -6.96
CA ALA A 96 -13.25 -0.34 -7.77
C ALA A 96 -12.98 -0.66 -9.25
N PHE A 97 -11.98 -1.50 -9.54
CA PHE A 97 -11.65 -1.93 -10.90
C PHE A 97 -12.77 -2.75 -11.55
N PHE A 98 -13.48 -3.56 -10.77
CA PHE A 98 -14.66 -4.27 -11.24
C PHE A 98 -15.76 -3.30 -11.70
N PHE A 99 -16.11 -2.29 -10.89
CA PHE A 99 -17.10 -1.27 -11.28
C PHE A 99 -16.64 -0.42 -12.47
N ILE A 100 -15.36 -0.06 -12.51
CA ILE A 100 -14.77 0.64 -13.66
C ILE A 100 -14.92 -0.21 -14.93
N SER A 101 -14.63 -1.51 -14.85
CA SER A 101 -14.80 -2.45 -15.98
C SER A 101 -16.25 -2.51 -16.46
N LEU A 102 -17.21 -2.60 -15.54
CA LEU A 102 -18.64 -2.55 -15.87
C LEU A 102 -19.01 -1.25 -16.59
N TYR A 103 -18.56 -0.11 -16.06
CA TYR A 103 -18.83 1.20 -16.64
C TYR A 103 -18.19 1.40 -18.01
N PHE A 104 -16.95 0.92 -18.20
CA PHE A 104 -16.24 0.93 -19.49
C PHE A 104 -16.97 0.07 -20.53
N THR A 105 -17.34 -1.15 -20.15
CA THR A 105 -18.04 -2.08 -21.04
C THR A 105 -19.44 -1.57 -21.37
N HIS A 106 -20.15 -0.97 -20.41
CA HIS A 106 -21.45 -0.37 -20.64
C HIS A 106 -21.40 0.77 -21.66
N SER A 107 -20.43 1.65 -21.48
CA SER A 107 -20.30 2.83 -22.30
C SER A 107 -19.82 2.50 -23.73
N ARG A 108 -19.15 1.35 -23.94
CA ARG A 108 -18.78 0.80 -25.26
C ARG A 108 -19.73 -0.27 -25.80
N LYS A 109 -20.97 -0.35 -25.28
CA LYS A 109 -21.92 -1.39 -25.69
C LYS A 109 -22.15 -1.45 -27.21
N GLU A 110 -22.23 -0.31 -27.89
CA GLU A 110 -22.50 -0.25 -29.34
C GLU A 110 -21.33 -0.81 -30.17
N GLU A 111 -20.09 -0.53 -29.75
CA GLU A 111 -18.88 -1.13 -30.35
C GLU A 111 -18.83 -2.64 -30.09
N ILE A 112 -19.18 -3.09 -28.89
CA ILE A 112 -19.23 -4.50 -28.57
C ILE A 112 -20.33 -5.21 -29.38
N TYR A 113 -21.47 -4.56 -29.62
CA TYR A 113 -22.53 -5.10 -30.48
C TYR A 113 -22.08 -5.22 -31.93
N SER A 114 -21.42 -4.20 -32.49
CA SER A 114 -20.93 -4.25 -33.87
C SER A 114 -19.84 -5.32 -34.05
N LEU A 115 -18.92 -5.46 -33.10
CA LEU A 115 -17.91 -6.52 -33.11
C LEU A 115 -18.53 -7.92 -33.00
N ASN A 116 -19.56 -8.09 -32.18
CA ASN A 116 -20.28 -9.36 -32.08
C ASN A 116 -21.06 -9.68 -33.36
N TYR A 117 -21.58 -8.66 -34.07
CA TYR A 117 -22.27 -8.83 -35.35
C TYR A 117 -21.31 -9.31 -36.45
N ILE A 118 -20.06 -8.83 -36.44
CA ILE A 118 -18.99 -9.26 -37.33
C ILE A 118 -18.46 -10.67 -36.97
N GLY A 119 -18.96 -11.29 -35.90
CA GLY A 119 -18.60 -12.66 -35.49
C GLY A 119 -17.33 -12.75 -34.64
N ILE A 120 -16.78 -11.62 -34.20
CA ILE A 120 -15.60 -11.60 -33.32
C ILE A 120 -16.00 -12.17 -31.95
N LYS A 121 -15.23 -13.14 -31.45
CA LYS A 121 -15.52 -13.78 -30.17
C LYS A 121 -15.11 -12.87 -29.00
N ARG A 122 -15.80 -12.97 -27.87
CA ARG A 122 -15.52 -12.18 -26.64
C ARG A 122 -14.06 -12.26 -26.18
N ARG A 123 -13.43 -13.43 -26.34
CA ARG A 123 -12.02 -13.68 -25.98
C ARG A 123 -11.04 -12.85 -26.82
N GLU A 124 -11.42 -12.45 -28.03
CA GLU A 124 -10.60 -11.63 -28.92
C GLU A 124 -10.81 -10.13 -28.68
N MET A 125 -11.98 -9.73 -28.15
CA MET A 125 -12.28 -8.34 -27.80
C MET A 125 -11.58 -7.89 -26.50
N LEU A 126 -11.55 -8.77 -25.50
CA LEU A 126 -10.97 -8.51 -24.18
C LEU A 126 -9.51 -8.01 -24.22
N PRO A 127 -8.56 -8.66 -24.93
CA PRO A 127 -7.18 -8.20 -24.96
C PRO A 127 -7.03 -6.84 -25.66
N ARG A 128 -7.85 -6.52 -26.66
CA ARG A 128 -7.84 -5.20 -27.31
C ARG A 128 -8.28 -4.10 -26.34
N LEU A 129 -9.34 -4.37 -25.57
CA LEU A 129 -9.82 -3.45 -24.54
C LEU A 129 -8.78 -3.29 -23.41
N LEU A 130 -8.13 -4.39 -22.99
CA LEU A 130 -7.05 -4.33 -21.99
C LEU A 130 -5.85 -3.53 -22.50
N LEU A 131 -5.46 -3.68 -23.77
CA LEU A 131 -4.33 -2.96 -24.37
C LEU A 131 -4.50 -1.44 -24.26
N GLU A 132 -5.71 -0.93 -24.48
CA GLU A 132 -6.01 0.50 -24.33
C GLU A 132 -5.85 1.02 -22.90
N LEU A 133 -5.94 0.14 -21.89
CA LEU A 133 -5.79 0.49 -20.47
C LEU A 133 -4.32 0.51 -20.04
N PHE A 134 -3.40 -0.13 -20.78
CA PHE A 134 -1.99 -0.15 -20.40
C PHE A 134 -1.35 1.23 -20.44
N PHE A 135 -1.74 2.08 -21.40
CA PHE A 135 -1.14 3.41 -21.52
C PHE A 135 -1.28 4.28 -20.25
N PRO A 136 -2.49 4.51 -19.69
CA PRO A 136 -2.63 5.25 -18.43
C PRO A 136 -1.98 4.53 -17.24
N ILE A 137 -1.96 3.20 -17.22
CA ILE A 137 -1.34 2.43 -16.14
C ILE A 137 0.19 2.65 -16.14
N ILE A 138 0.85 2.50 -17.29
CA ILE A 138 2.30 2.70 -17.42
C ILE A 138 2.67 4.14 -17.09
N LEU A 139 1.85 5.12 -17.50
CA LEU A 139 2.10 6.54 -17.20
C LEU A 139 1.98 6.85 -15.69
N SER A 140 1.20 6.09 -14.92
CA SER A 140 1.06 6.31 -13.48
C SER A 140 2.35 6.03 -12.71
N LEU A 141 3.15 5.05 -13.15
CA LEU A 141 4.40 4.65 -12.50
C LEU A 141 5.42 5.79 -12.39
N PRO A 142 5.86 6.45 -13.48
CA PRO A 142 6.82 7.55 -13.39
C PRO A 142 6.24 8.76 -12.64
N VAL A 143 4.93 9.02 -12.74
CA VAL A 143 4.30 10.14 -12.03
C VAL A 143 4.34 9.92 -10.52
N ILE A 144 3.90 8.74 -10.04
CA ILE A 144 3.95 8.42 -8.61
C ILE A 144 5.39 8.32 -8.12
N PHE A 145 6.31 7.77 -8.93
CA PHE A 145 7.72 7.74 -8.58
C PHE A 145 8.30 9.15 -8.40
N CYS A 146 8.02 10.09 -9.30
CA CYS A 146 8.41 11.49 -9.15
C CYS A 146 7.81 12.13 -7.88
N ILE A 147 6.52 11.88 -7.59
CA ILE A 147 5.88 12.37 -6.37
C ILE A 147 6.60 11.81 -5.13
N LEU A 148 6.89 10.51 -5.09
CA LEU A 148 7.59 9.89 -3.96
C LEU A 148 9.02 10.40 -3.81
N LEU A 149 9.72 10.72 -4.91
CA LEU A 149 11.05 11.33 -4.84
C LEU A 149 11.00 12.76 -4.28
N VAL A 150 10.08 13.59 -4.78
CA VAL A 150 9.94 14.99 -4.34
C VAL A 150 9.51 15.07 -2.87
N PHE A 151 8.61 14.19 -2.44
CA PHE A 151 8.06 14.16 -1.08
C PHE A 151 8.71 13.10 -0.20
N HIS A 152 9.86 12.53 -0.60
CA HIS A 152 10.46 11.37 0.09
C HIS A 152 10.70 11.63 1.58
N SER A 153 11.32 12.76 1.90
CA SER A 153 11.61 13.19 3.27
C SER A 153 10.35 13.40 4.09
N HIS A 154 9.31 13.96 3.48
CA HIS A 154 8.02 14.17 4.14
C HIS A 154 7.32 12.83 4.42
N PHE A 155 7.28 11.93 3.44
CA PHE A 155 6.73 10.58 3.60
C PHE A 155 7.44 9.77 4.68
N LEU A 156 8.77 9.84 4.75
CA LEU A 156 9.54 9.19 5.81
C LEU A 156 9.20 9.76 7.18
N ASN A 157 9.22 11.09 7.33
CA ASN A 157 8.93 11.73 8.60
C ASN A 157 7.50 11.45 9.09
N GLU A 158 6.51 11.50 8.21
CA GLU A 158 5.13 11.16 8.54
C GLU A 158 4.97 9.68 8.89
N SER A 159 5.70 8.79 8.21
CA SER A 159 5.70 7.35 8.54
C SER A 159 6.30 7.10 9.93
N ILE A 160 7.42 7.75 10.25
CA ILE A 160 8.06 7.66 11.57
C ILE A 160 7.12 8.21 12.65
N GLN A 161 6.54 9.40 12.44
CA GLN A 161 5.60 9.99 13.40
C GLN A 161 4.35 9.14 13.60
N THR A 162 3.83 8.53 12.52
CA THR A 162 2.66 7.65 12.58
C THR A 162 2.99 6.38 13.36
N ASN A 163 4.12 5.73 13.07
CA ASN A 163 4.58 4.56 13.81
C ASN A 163 4.82 4.89 15.30
N GLN A 164 5.44 6.03 15.60
CA GLN A 164 5.64 6.49 16.98
C GLN A 164 4.30 6.73 17.71
N LYS A 165 3.31 7.34 17.05
CA LYS A 165 1.96 7.54 17.62
C LYS A 165 1.26 6.21 17.90
N VAL A 166 1.31 5.29 16.94
CA VAL A 166 0.71 3.95 17.10
C VAL A 166 1.40 3.20 18.23
N MET A 167 2.74 3.16 18.26
CA MET A 167 3.49 2.55 19.36
C MET A 167 3.14 3.16 20.71
N ARG A 168 3.10 4.49 20.84
CA ARG A 168 2.74 5.15 22.11
C ARG A 168 1.35 4.75 22.60
N HIS A 169 0.37 4.64 21.70
CA HIS A 169 -0.97 4.21 22.08
C HIS A 169 -1.02 2.77 22.61
N TYR A 170 -0.25 1.86 22.00
CA TYR A 170 -0.12 0.48 22.48
C TYR A 170 0.69 0.39 23.80
N PHE A 171 1.71 1.23 23.99
CA PHE A 171 2.47 1.27 25.25
C PHE A 171 1.75 1.98 26.41
N GLU A 172 0.89 2.97 26.15
CA GLU A 172 0.07 3.62 27.18
C GLU A 172 -1.05 2.69 27.69
N SER A 173 -1.59 1.83 26.83
CA SER A 173 -2.58 0.83 27.21
C SER A 173 -1.96 -0.34 27.99
N GLU A 174 -0.69 -0.68 27.74
CA GLU A 174 0.11 -1.59 28.57
C GLU A 174 0.88 -0.82 29.64
N GLN A 175 0.20 -0.38 30.72
CA GLN A 175 0.82 0.33 31.85
C GLN A 175 2.23 -0.22 32.21
N MET A 176 3.26 0.55 31.88
CA MET A 176 4.61 0.37 32.41
C MET A 176 4.60 0.79 33.88
N VAL A 177 4.03 -0.04 34.76
CA VAL A 177 4.30 0.08 36.19
C VAL A 177 5.65 -0.57 36.43
N PRO A 178 6.74 0.17 36.71
CA PRO A 178 7.96 -0.45 37.17
C PRO A 178 7.63 -1.18 38.48
N LYS A 179 7.54 -2.51 38.43
CA LYS A 179 7.60 -3.32 39.65
C LYS A 179 8.99 -3.10 40.23
N LYS A 180 9.07 -2.26 41.25
CA LYS A 180 10.26 -2.04 42.07
C LYS A 180 10.69 -3.41 42.59
N ARG A 181 11.69 -4.05 41.95
CA ARG A 181 12.35 -5.22 42.53
C ARG A 181 13.18 -4.69 43.69
N GLU A 182 12.72 -4.98 44.89
CA GLU A 182 13.51 -4.81 46.10
C GLU A 182 14.81 -5.64 45.98
N ASN A 183 15.93 -5.00 46.32
CA ASN A 183 17.24 -5.57 46.61
C ASN A 183 18.16 -5.89 45.43
N VAL A 184 18.81 -4.85 44.90
CA VAL A 184 20.18 -4.95 44.36
C VAL A 184 21.02 -3.86 45.06
N PRO A 185 22.15 -4.20 45.71
CA PRO A 185 22.97 -3.21 46.40
C PRO A 185 23.59 -2.24 45.38
N VAL A 186 23.33 -0.96 45.60
CA VAL A 186 23.85 0.17 44.83
C VAL A 186 25.38 0.13 44.88
N THR A 187 26.00 -0.27 43.77
CA THR A 187 27.46 -0.17 43.60
C THR A 187 27.73 0.76 42.41
N ASN A 188 28.26 1.93 42.73
CA ASN A 188 28.90 2.94 41.87
C ASN A 188 28.13 3.39 40.61
N THR A 189 27.26 4.37 40.82
CA THR A 189 26.25 4.93 39.91
C THR A 189 26.74 6.03 38.96
N ASN A 190 27.99 6.02 38.49
CA ASN A 190 28.47 7.10 37.59
C ASN A 190 28.79 6.66 36.15
N GLU A 191 29.06 5.38 35.90
CA GLU A 191 29.30 4.85 34.54
C GLU A 191 28.09 4.13 33.94
N SER A 192 27.25 3.56 34.79
CA SER A 192 26.03 2.85 34.42
C SER A 192 24.93 3.80 33.91
N GLU A 193 24.78 4.99 34.49
CA GLU A 193 23.81 6.00 34.02
C GLU A 193 24.11 6.49 32.60
N LYS A 194 25.39 6.64 32.23
CA LYS A 194 25.78 7.02 30.85
C LYS A 194 25.58 5.90 29.83
N LYS A 195 25.63 4.64 30.25
CA LYS A 195 25.37 3.46 29.40
C LYS A 195 23.88 3.11 29.27
N LEU A 196 23.03 3.63 30.17
CA LEU A 196 21.56 3.46 30.16
C LEU A 196 20.81 4.58 29.42
N LEU A 197 21.47 5.70 29.10
CA LEU A 197 20.96 6.77 28.23
C LEU A 197 20.29 6.30 26.91
N PRO A 198 20.73 5.24 26.20
CA PRO A 198 20.04 4.76 25.00
C PRO A 198 18.65 4.15 25.26
N TYR A 199 18.26 3.91 26.50
CA TYR A 199 16.96 3.33 26.91
C TYR A 199 16.01 4.36 27.56
N ASN A 200 16.12 5.64 27.21
CA ASN A 200 15.06 6.59 27.54
C ASN A 200 13.89 6.39 26.57
N GLN A 201 12.63 6.47 27.03
CA GLN A 201 11.45 6.33 26.16
C GLN A 201 11.50 7.28 24.95
N THR A 202 12.18 8.43 25.10
CA THR A 202 12.45 9.38 24.02
C THR A 202 13.53 8.91 23.05
N SER A 203 14.64 8.32 23.52
CA SER A 203 15.75 7.87 22.67
C SER A 203 15.48 6.56 21.91
N ILE A 204 14.62 5.70 22.46
CA ILE A 204 14.15 4.45 21.81
C ILE A 204 13.29 4.79 20.57
N LEU A 205 12.56 5.91 20.62
CA LEU A 205 11.67 6.36 19.56
C LEU A 205 12.36 7.27 18.53
N ASP A 206 13.47 7.94 18.89
CA ASP A 206 14.30 8.77 18.01
C ASP A 206 15.18 7.92 17.06
N VAL A 207 14.58 6.94 16.39
CA VAL A 207 15.24 6.18 15.32
C VAL A 207 15.36 7.10 14.10
N ASN A 208 16.52 7.70 13.92
CA ASN A 208 16.90 8.35 12.66
C ASN A 208 17.14 7.26 11.62
N ILE A 209 16.11 6.91 10.85
CA ILE A 209 16.20 5.94 9.75
C ILE A 209 16.88 6.65 8.57
N THR A 210 18.21 6.70 8.59
CA THR A 210 19.02 7.27 7.50
C THR A 210 19.23 6.32 6.33
N ASN A 211 18.66 5.10 6.38
CA ASN A 211 19.02 4.01 5.48
C ASN A 211 17.93 3.57 4.49
N ASN A 212 16.95 4.42 4.17
CA ASN A 212 16.06 4.15 3.05
C ASN A 212 16.69 4.68 1.75
N SER A 213 17.43 3.82 1.05
CA SER A 213 17.96 4.15 -0.28
C SER A 213 16.81 4.35 -1.27
N ASN A 214 16.94 5.31 -2.20
CA ASN A 214 15.97 5.53 -3.29
C ASN A 214 15.71 4.25 -4.10
N SER A 215 16.68 3.34 -4.16
CA SER A 215 16.55 2.03 -4.79
C SER A 215 15.49 1.17 -4.09
N HIS A 216 15.48 1.13 -2.76
CA HIS A 216 14.49 0.37 -1.98
C HIS A 216 13.07 0.91 -2.21
N VAL A 217 12.91 2.23 -2.23
CA VAL A 217 11.62 2.88 -2.54
C VAL A 217 11.13 2.49 -3.93
N PHE A 218 12.03 2.49 -4.92
CA PHE A 218 11.70 2.08 -6.28
C PHE A 218 11.30 0.61 -6.37
N THR A 219 12.02 -0.30 -5.71
CA THR A 219 11.69 -1.73 -5.72
C THR A 219 10.36 -2.01 -5.04
N THR A 220 10.05 -1.31 -3.93
CA THR A 220 8.77 -1.42 -3.24
C THR A 220 7.62 -0.90 -4.13
N LEU A 221 7.82 0.25 -4.78
CA LEU A 221 6.84 0.81 -5.72
C LEU A 221 6.60 -0.11 -6.92
N LEU A 222 7.65 -0.71 -7.49
CA LEU A 222 7.54 -1.63 -8.62
C LEU A 222 6.80 -2.91 -8.23
N THR A 223 7.07 -3.45 -7.04
CA THR A 223 6.36 -4.62 -6.51
C THR A 223 4.87 -4.31 -6.32
N ASN A 224 4.56 -3.17 -5.70
CA ASN A 224 3.20 -2.70 -5.51
C ASN A 224 2.47 -2.45 -6.83
N PHE A 225 3.18 -1.93 -7.84
CA PHE A 225 2.64 -1.72 -9.18
C PHE A 225 2.28 -3.04 -9.87
N ILE A 226 3.17 -4.05 -9.82
CA ILE A 226 2.90 -5.37 -10.40
C ILE A 226 1.68 -6.01 -9.72
N LEU A 227 1.60 -5.89 -8.40
CA LEU A 227 0.48 -6.43 -7.62
C LEU A 227 -0.84 -5.73 -7.96
N LEU A 228 -0.83 -4.40 -8.13
CA LEU A 228 -2.02 -3.66 -8.56
C LEU A 228 -2.42 -3.98 -10.02
N CYS A 229 -1.43 -4.24 -10.89
CA CYS A 229 -1.68 -4.65 -12.27
C CYS A 229 -2.34 -6.04 -12.35
N SER A 230 -1.90 -7.00 -11.53
CA SER A 230 -2.53 -8.32 -11.48
C SER A 230 -3.97 -8.23 -10.97
N ASP A 231 -4.20 -7.45 -9.93
CA ASP A 231 -5.53 -7.16 -9.39
C ASP A 231 -6.45 -6.53 -10.46
N LEU A 232 -5.95 -5.52 -11.18
CA LEU A 232 -6.67 -4.87 -12.27
C LEU A 232 -7.04 -5.86 -13.39
N ILE A 233 -6.11 -6.71 -13.83
CA ILE A 233 -6.39 -7.67 -14.90
C ILE A 233 -7.52 -8.62 -14.45
N ILE A 234 -7.44 -9.17 -13.24
CA ILE A 234 -8.45 -10.11 -12.75
C ILE A 234 -9.81 -9.42 -12.58
N ALA A 235 -9.84 -8.27 -11.89
CA ALA A 235 -11.08 -7.51 -11.69
C ALA A 235 -11.70 -7.05 -13.01
N TYR A 236 -10.88 -6.60 -13.95
CA TYR A 236 -11.37 -6.11 -15.24
C TYR A 236 -11.94 -7.22 -16.10
N THR A 237 -11.28 -8.39 -16.15
CA THR A 237 -11.81 -9.56 -16.85
C THR A 237 -13.14 -10.02 -16.23
N ALA A 238 -13.23 -10.10 -14.90
CA ALA A 238 -14.46 -10.47 -14.20
C ALA A 238 -15.62 -9.49 -14.52
N GLY A 239 -15.35 -8.18 -14.49
CA GLY A 239 -16.33 -7.14 -14.83
C GLY A 239 -16.81 -7.25 -16.29
N PHE A 240 -15.90 -7.44 -17.24
CA PHE A 240 -16.24 -7.58 -18.65
C PHE A 240 -17.10 -8.81 -18.92
N TYR A 241 -16.74 -9.97 -18.35
CA TYR A 241 -17.53 -11.18 -18.50
C TYR A 241 -18.92 -11.02 -17.87
N CYS A 242 -19.01 -10.47 -16.67
CA CYS A 242 -20.28 -10.21 -15.99
C CYS A 242 -21.21 -9.33 -16.85
N TYR A 243 -20.69 -8.22 -17.40
CA TYR A 243 -21.50 -7.32 -18.22
C TYR A 243 -21.92 -7.97 -19.55
N THR A 244 -21.03 -8.70 -20.21
CA THR A 244 -21.32 -9.30 -21.51
C THR A 244 -22.26 -10.52 -21.42
N THR A 245 -22.29 -11.24 -20.29
CA THR A 245 -23.21 -12.35 -20.06
C THR A 245 -24.60 -11.89 -19.59
N PHE A 246 -24.67 -10.96 -18.65
CA PHE A 246 -25.94 -10.54 -18.03
C PHE A 246 -26.50 -9.24 -18.63
N GLY A 247 -25.66 -8.23 -18.83
CA GLY A 247 -26.07 -6.90 -19.29
C GLY A 247 -26.50 -6.87 -20.76
N LEU A 248 -25.73 -7.48 -21.65
CA LEU A 248 -26.02 -7.46 -23.10
C LEU A 248 -27.12 -8.46 -23.52
N ARG A 249 -27.31 -9.55 -22.76
CA ARG A 249 -28.26 -10.63 -23.10
C ARG A 249 -29.72 -10.25 -22.84
N ARG A 250 -29.98 -9.38 -21.85
CA ARG A 250 -31.33 -8.86 -21.54
C ARG A 250 -32.00 -8.14 -22.71
N ARG A 251 -31.26 -7.53 -23.65
CA ARG A 251 -31.84 -6.85 -24.82
C ARG A 251 -32.24 -7.79 -25.97
N LYS A 252 -31.72 -9.02 -26.03
CA LYS A 252 -32.15 -10.01 -27.04
C LYS A 252 -33.51 -10.64 -26.74
N LEU A 253 -34.04 -10.46 -25.53
CA LEU A 253 -35.34 -10.99 -25.09
C LEU A 253 -36.48 -9.95 -25.17
N VAL A 254 -36.19 -8.73 -25.67
CA VAL A 254 -37.16 -7.61 -25.75
C VAL A 254 -37.34 -7.15 -27.20
N VAL A 255 -37.10 -8.03 -28.17
CA VAL A 255 -37.44 -7.80 -29.59
C VAL A 255 -38.38 -8.91 -30.03
#